data_AF-A0A8T9AZX5-F1
#
_entry.id   AF-A0A8T9AZX5-F1
#
_cell.length_a   1.000
_cell.length_b   1.000
_cell.length_c   1.000
_cell.angle_alpha   90.00
_cell.angle_beta   90.00
_cell.angle_gamma   90.00
#
_symmetry.space_group_name_H-M   'P 1'
#
loop_
_entity.id
_entity.type
_entity.pdbx_description
1 polymer ?
#
loop_
_entity_poly.entity_id
_entity_poly.type
_entity_poly.pdbx_seq_one_letter_code
_entity_poly.pdbx_strand_id
1 'polypeptide(L)'
;MGHHRESSAHSNNESGYASGSSSADSLPPIILTKQHLKFLNTTLNNLTPLEILRWCKLTFPSLYQTTAFGISGLVTLDMLSKLQTETPSAPSIDAIFLDTLYHFQETLELVEKTKQRYPNVNLHVYKPEGVSTVSEFEAKHGAELWKTDADLYDWVAKVEPAQRAYSDLSVA
;
A
#
# COMPACT_ATOMS: atom_id res chain seq x y z
N MET A 1 -65.05 -22.16 -32.54
CA MET A 1 -64.36 -22.46 -31.27
C MET A 1 -62.87 -22.41 -31.56
N GLY A 2 -62.12 -21.48 -30.96
CA GLY A 2 -60.68 -21.32 -31.19
C GLY A 2 -60.28 -19.85 -31.42
N HIS A 3 -60.03 -19.11 -30.34
CA HIS A 3 -59.46 -17.77 -30.36
C HIS A 3 -57.94 -17.81 -30.49
N HIS A 4 -57.41 -16.99 -31.39
CA HIS A 4 -56.03 -16.50 -31.37
C HIS A 4 -55.79 -15.63 -30.12
N ARG A 5 -54.63 -15.81 -29.47
CA ARG A 5 -53.80 -14.70 -28.98
C ARG A 5 -52.38 -15.15 -28.66
N GLU A 6 -51.42 -14.51 -29.32
CA GLU A 6 -50.00 -14.48 -28.95
C GLU A 6 -49.81 -13.71 -27.62
N SER A 7 -48.77 -14.08 -26.86
CA SER A 7 -48.16 -13.21 -25.87
C SER A 7 -46.73 -13.67 -25.55
N SER A 8 -45.77 -13.01 -26.21
CA SER A 8 -44.50 -12.50 -25.67
C SER A 8 -43.71 -13.35 -24.66
N ALA A 9 -42.54 -13.80 -25.11
CA ALA A 9 -41.41 -14.17 -24.26
C ALA A 9 -41.00 -13.01 -23.34
N HIS A 10 -40.89 -13.29 -22.04
CA HIS A 10 -40.15 -12.47 -21.07
C HIS A 10 -39.18 -13.38 -20.33
N SER A 11 -37.89 -13.09 -20.52
CA SER A 11 -36.76 -13.63 -19.78
C SER A 11 -36.88 -13.28 -18.30
N ASN A 12 -36.87 -14.28 -17.42
CA ASN A 12 -36.64 -14.06 -15.99
C ASN A 12 -35.46 -14.93 -15.54
N ASN A 13 -34.34 -14.22 -15.40
CA ASN A 13 -33.16 -14.46 -14.56
C ASN A 13 -33.18 -15.73 -13.69
N GLU A 14 -32.33 -16.69 -14.06
CA GLU A 14 -31.86 -17.73 -13.16
C GLU A 14 -30.97 -17.11 -12.06
N SER A 15 -31.43 -17.21 -10.82
CA SER A 15 -30.61 -16.96 -9.63
C SER A 15 -29.72 -18.18 -9.36
N GLY A 16 -28.54 -18.20 -9.98
CA GLY A 16 -27.48 -19.16 -9.65
C GLY A 16 -26.73 -18.71 -8.39
N TYR A 17 -27.20 -19.11 -7.22
CA TYR A 17 -26.35 -19.11 -6.02
C TYR A 17 -25.36 -20.27 -6.13
N ALA A 18 -24.24 -20.02 -6.80
CA ALA A 18 -23.06 -20.86 -6.66
C ALA A 18 -22.29 -20.37 -5.43
N SER A 19 -22.41 -21.09 -4.32
CA SER A 19 -21.44 -21.03 -3.22
C SER A 19 -20.09 -21.49 -3.77
N GLY A 20 -19.32 -20.53 -4.28
CA GLY A 20 -17.96 -20.71 -4.76
C GLY A 20 -16.98 -20.34 -3.65
N SER A 21 -16.09 -21.28 -3.34
CA SER A 21 -14.82 -21.08 -2.65
C SER A 21 -14.30 -19.63 -2.78
N SER A 22 -14.06 -18.98 -1.63
CA SER A 22 -13.34 -17.71 -1.56
C SER A 22 -11.88 -17.94 -1.98
N SER A 23 -11.69 -18.05 -3.29
CA SER A 23 -10.47 -17.57 -3.92
C SER A 23 -10.41 -16.09 -3.52
N ALA A 24 -9.32 -15.66 -2.89
CA ALA A 24 -9.13 -14.25 -2.58
C ALA A 24 -9.19 -13.48 -3.91
N ASP A 25 -10.37 -12.94 -4.24
CA ASP A 25 -10.58 -12.14 -5.44
C ASP A 25 -9.82 -10.84 -5.23
N SER A 26 -8.53 -10.85 -5.59
CA SER A 26 -7.72 -9.66 -5.72
C SER A 26 -8.47 -8.69 -6.63
N LEU A 27 -8.66 -7.45 -6.18
CA LEU A 27 -9.25 -6.40 -7.00
C LEU A 27 -8.55 -6.34 -8.37
N PRO A 28 -9.29 -6.06 -9.47
CA PRO A 28 -8.67 -5.95 -10.77
C PRO A 28 -7.56 -4.89 -10.74
N PRO A 29 -6.43 -5.12 -11.43
CA PRO A 29 -5.31 -4.20 -11.41
C PRO A 29 -5.72 -2.83 -11.96
N ILE A 30 -5.23 -1.77 -11.33
CA ILE A 30 -5.46 -0.40 -11.80
C ILE A 30 -4.54 -0.15 -12.99
N ILE A 31 -5.12 0.11 -14.16
CA ILE A 31 -4.37 0.33 -15.40
C ILE A 31 -4.40 1.82 -15.76
N LEU A 32 -3.27 2.49 -15.62
CA LEU A 32 -3.07 3.86 -16.10
C LEU A 32 -2.30 3.86 -17.42
N THR A 33 -2.94 4.35 -18.49
CA THR A 33 -2.29 4.51 -19.79
C THR A 33 -1.29 5.66 -19.75
N LYS A 34 -0.38 5.72 -20.73
CA LYS A 34 0.55 6.86 -20.89
C LYS A 34 -0.20 8.20 -21.00
N GLN A 35 -1.36 8.20 -21.65
CA GLN A 35 -2.21 9.38 -21.76
C GLN A 35 -2.82 9.78 -20.41
N HIS A 36 -3.28 8.82 -19.61
CA HIS A 36 -3.73 9.08 -18.24
C HIS A 36 -2.60 9.70 -17.40
N LEU A 37 -1.42 9.09 -17.40
CA LEU A 37 -0.27 9.58 -16.64
C LEU A 37 0.13 11.00 -17.06
N LYS A 38 0.17 11.29 -18.37
CA LYS A 38 0.48 12.64 -18.87
C LYS A 38 -0.52 13.67 -18.38
N PHE A 39 -1.81 13.35 -18.44
CA PHE A 39 -2.88 14.23 -17.97
C PHE A 39 -2.79 14.44 -16.45
N LEU A 40 -2.69 13.37 -15.67
CA LEU A 40 -2.59 13.43 -14.21
C LEU A 40 -1.38 14.23 -13.76
N ASN A 41 -0.20 13.97 -14.33
CA ASN A 41 1.01 14.73 -13.99
C ASN A 41 0.84 16.22 -14.29
N THR A 42 0.22 16.58 -15.42
CA THR A 42 -0.01 18.00 -15.78
C THR A 42 -1.00 18.67 -14.82
N THR A 43 -2.09 17.98 -14.48
CA THR A 43 -3.14 18.50 -13.61
C THR A 43 -2.67 18.63 -12.16
N LEU A 44 -2.10 17.56 -11.59
CA LEU A 44 -1.72 17.49 -10.19
C LEU A 44 -0.51 18.37 -9.84
N ASN A 45 0.35 18.69 -10.82
CA ASN A 45 1.51 19.57 -10.60
C ASN A 45 1.14 20.99 -10.14
N ASN A 46 -0.10 21.42 -10.37
CA ASN A 46 -0.58 22.75 -9.98
C ASN A 46 -1.32 22.75 -8.64
N LEU A 47 -1.39 21.61 -7.96
CA LEU A 47 -2.10 21.45 -6.69
C LEU A 47 -1.16 21.49 -5.49
N THR A 48 -1.70 21.84 -4.33
CA THR A 48 -0.98 21.71 -3.06
C THR A 48 -0.80 20.24 -2.66
N PRO A 49 0.20 19.91 -1.81
CA PRO A 49 0.38 18.54 -1.33
C PRO A 49 -0.87 17.92 -0.70
N LEU A 50 -1.64 18.71 0.06
CA LEU A 50 -2.86 18.23 0.71
C LEU A 50 -3.96 17.88 -0.31
N GLU A 51 -4.09 18.66 -1.38
CA GLU A 51 -5.03 18.38 -2.47
C GLU A 51 -4.64 17.13 -3.26
N ILE A 52 -3.33 16.94 -3.51
CA ILE A 52 -2.82 15.73 -4.15
C ILE A 52 -3.12 14.50 -3.29
N LEU A 53 -2.85 14.56 -1.98
CA LEU A 53 -3.12 13.45 -1.07
C LEU A 53 -4.62 13.14 -0.96
N ARG A 54 -5.47 14.18 -0.94
CA ARG A 54 -6.93 14.01 -0.98
C ARG A 54 -7.37 13.33 -2.27
N TRP A 55 -6.82 13.72 -3.41
CA TRP A 55 -7.09 13.06 -4.69
C TRP A 55 -6.64 11.60 -4.69
N CYS A 56 -5.43 11.28 -4.19
CA CYS A 56 -4.93 9.91 -4.11
C CYS A 56 -5.89 9.02 -3.31
N LYS A 57 -6.34 9.50 -2.14
CA LYS A 57 -7.26 8.76 -1.25
C LYS A 57 -8.61 8.43 -1.91
N LEU A 58 -9.10 9.32 -2.77
CA LEU A 58 -10.36 9.11 -3.49
C LEU A 58 -10.21 8.22 -4.72
N THR A 59 -8.99 8.10 -5.26
CA THR A 59 -8.75 7.48 -6.56
C THR A 59 -8.25 6.04 -6.43
N PHE A 60 -7.33 5.78 -5.49
CA PHE A 60 -6.67 4.49 -5.37
C PHE A 60 -7.21 3.72 -4.16
N PRO A 61 -7.89 2.57 -4.34
CA PRO A 61 -8.06 1.60 -3.27
C PRO A 61 -6.69 1.07 -2.83
N SER A 62 -6.59 0.46 -1.65
CA SER A 62 -5.33 -0.15 -1.16
C SER A 62 -4.11 0.78 -1.26
N LEU A 63 -4.30 2.06 -0.92
CA LEU A 63 -3.25 3.07 -0.91
C LEU A 63 -2.49 3.04 0.42
N TYR A 64 -1.16 3.00 0.34
CA TYR A 64 -0.26 2.99 1.49
C TYR A 64 0.78 4.11 1.41
N GLN A 65 1.26 4.56 2.56
CA GLN A 65 2.46 5.40 2.64
C GLN A 65 3.68 4.52 2.96
N THR A 66 4.63 4.40 2.05
CA THR A 66 5.97 3.89 2.45
C THR A 66 6.77 5.03 3.08
N THR A 67 7.38 4.79 4.25
CA THR A 67 8.14 5.81 4.97
C THR A 67 9.35 5.22 5.66
N ALA A 68 10.46 5.96 5.66
CA ALA A 68 11.63 5.72 6.50
C ALA A 68 11.70 6.72 7.68
N PHE A 69 10.58 7.39 7.98
CA PHE A 69 10.45 8.42 9.01
C PHE A 69 11.38 9.64 8.85
N GLY A 70 11.82 9.90 7.61
CA GLY A 70 12.41 11.19 7.25
C GLY A 70 11.39 12.33 7.30
N ILE A 71 11.88 13.57 7.31
CA ILE A 71 11.06 14.78 7.52
C ILE A 71 9.87 14.85 6.56
N SER A 72 10.10 14.66 5.24
CA SER A 72 9.01 14.71 4.26
C SER A 72 7.97 13.61 4.48
N GLY A 73 8.40 12.41 4.89
CA GLY A 73 7.48 11.31 5.22
C GLY A 73 6.62 11.63 6.45
N LEU A 74 7.18 12.26 7.47
CA LEU A 74 6.43 12.70 8.65
C LEU A 74 5.42 13.80 8.30
N VAL A 75 5.78 14.73 7.42
CA VAL A 75 4.84 15.76 6.93
C VAL A 75 3.68 15.11 6.20
N THR A 76 3.94 14.15 5.31
CA THR A 76 2.89 13.39 4.62
C THR A 76 1.99 12.66 5.61
N LEU A 77 2.57 11.99 6.61
CA LEU A 77 1.83 11.25 7.64
C LEU A 77 0.89 12.17 8.42
N ASP A 78 1.38 13.35 8.83
CA ASP A 78 0.57 14.33 9.55
C ASP A 78 -0.59 14.87 8.69
N MET A 79 -0.33 15.15 7.42
CA MET A 79 -1.36 15.57 6.46
C MET A 79 -2.41 14.47 6.26
N LEU A 80 -1.99 13.21 6.09
CA LEU A 80 -2.89 12.06 5.95
C LEU A 80 -3.74 11.85 7.21
N SER A 81 -3.14 11.98 8.40
CA SER A 81 -3.86 11.88 9.67
C SER A 81 -4.95 12.96 9.78
N LYS A 82 -4.69 14.20 9.33
CA LYS A 82 -5.68 15.28 9.31
C LYS A 82 -6.78 15.01 8.27
N LEU A 83 -6.42 14.57 7.07
CA LEU A 83 -7.39 14.20 6.02
C LEU A 83 -8.30 13.05 6.47
N GLN A 84 -7.82 12.10 7.28
CA GLN A 84 -8.68 11.05 7.84
C GLN A 84 -9.82 11.61 8.69
N THR A 85 -9.61 12.73 9.37
CA THR A 85 -10.67 13.38 10.17
C THR A 85 -11.78 14.00 9.30
N GLU A 86 -11.47 14.37 8.05
CA GLU A 86 -12.47 14.89 7.08
C GLU A 86 -13.41 13.78 6.61
N THR A 87 -12.94 12.53 6.55
CA THR A 87 -13.72 11.37 6.07
C THR A 87 -13.55 10.16 7.00
N PRO A 88 -14.12 10.18 8.23
CA PRO A 88 -13.84 9.15 9.23
C PRO A 88 -14.28 7.74 8.84
N SER A 89 -15.28 7.60 7.95
CA SER A 89 -15.77 6.33 7.44
C SER A 89 -14.96 5.76 6.28
N ALA A 90 -14.08 6.56 5.67
CA ALA A 90 -13.20 6.07 4.61
C ALA A 90 -12.06 5.23 5.22
N PRO A 91 -11.55 4.21 4.51
CA PRO A 91 -10.37 3.47 4.94
C PRO A 91 -9.21 4.41 5.27
N SER A 92 -8.51 4.13 6.38
CA SER A 92 -7.26 4.79 6.71
C SER A 92 -6.17 4.41 5.72
N ILE A 93 -5.22 5.31 5.50
CA ILE A 93 -4.01 5.00 4.75
C ILE A 93 -2.98 4.51 5.76
N ASP A 94 -2.68 3.22 5.67
CA ASP A 94 -1.68 2.55 6.48
C ASP A 94 -0.26 2.90 6.00
N ALA A 95 0.73 2.71 6.87
CA ALA A 95 2.12 2.98 6.58
C ALA A 95 2.95 1.69 6.47
N ILE A 96 3.97 1.69 5.62
CA ILE A 96 4.94 0.62 5.46
C ILE A 96 6.32 1.15 5.85
N PHE A 97 6.99 0.46 6.77
CA PHE A 97 8.38 0.72 7.16
C PHE A 97 9.24 -0.50 6.86
N LEU A 98 10.35 -0.28 6.18
CA LEU A 98 11.34 -1.32 5.90
C LEU A 98 12.43 -1.23 6.97
N ASP A 99 12.39 -2.14 7.93
CA ASP A 99 13.43 -2.27 8.94
C ASP A 99 14.60 -3.06 8.34
N THR A 100 15.60 -2.32 7.86
CA THR A 100 16.82 -2.87 7.26
C THR A 100 17.72 -3.59 8.27
N LEU A 101 17.39 -3.56 9.56
CA LEU A 101 18.18 -4.01 10.70
C LEU A 101 19.38 -3.12 11.04
N TYR A 102 19.72 -2.15 10.18
CA TYR A 102 20.85 -1.21 10.36
C TYR A 102 20.39 0.24 10.53
N HIS A 103 19.14 0.47 10.93
CA HIS A 103 18.66 1.81 11.26
C HIS A 103 19.36 2.37 12.50
N PHE A 104 19.52 3.68 12.54
CA PHE A 104 19.93 4.38 13.75
C PHE A 104 18.92 4.13 14.87
N GLN A 105 19.40 4.04 16.12
CA GLN A 105 18.52 3.84 17.27
C GLN A 105 17.51 4.97 17.41
N GLU A 106 17.91 6.20 17.08
CA GLU A 106 17.07 7.39 17.04
C GLU A 106 15.92 7.26 16.04
N THR A 107 16.13 6.59 14.90
CA THR A 107 15.08 6.30 13.93
C THR A 107 14.05 5.34 14.53
N LEU A 108 14.50 4.28 15.20
CA LEU A 108 13.61 3.31 15.84
C LEU A 108 12.81 3.94 16.99
N GLU A 109 13.43 4.81 17.79
CA GLU A 109 12.73 5.59 18.80
C GLU A 109 11.69 6.54 18.20
N LEU A 110 12.02 7.17 17.06
CA LEU A 110 11.10 8.03 16.33
C LEU A 110 9.92 7.24 15.77
N VAL A 111 10.13 6.01 15.30
CA VAL A 111 9.05 5.10 14.89
C VAL A 111 8.06 4.89 16.03
N GLU A 112 8.54 4.55 17.22
CA GLU A 112 7.68 4.31 18.39
C GLU A 112 6.95 5.59 18.84
N LYS A 113 7.63 6.75 18.85
CA LYS A 113 6.99 8.05 19.12
C LYS A 113 5.90 8.36 18.09
N THR A 114 6.14 8.03 16.83
CA THR A 114 5.20 8.28 15.73
C THR A 114 3.96 7.39 15.84
N LYS A 115 4.11 6.10 16.19
CA LYS A 115 2.99 5.19 16.48
C LYS A 115 2.11 5.71 17.61
N GLN A 116 2.71 6.24 18.68
CA GLN A 116 1.96 6.84 19.80
C GLN A 116 1.24 8.12 19.38
N ARG A 117 1.87 8.93 18.53
CA ARG A 117 1.32 10.23 18.07
C ARG A 117 0.16 10.06 17.08
N TYR A 118 0.19 9.00 16.26
CA TYR A 118 -0.78 8.70 15.21
C TYR A 118 -1.35 7.27 15.39
N PRO A 119 -2.12 7.01 16.47
CA PRO A 119 -2.55 5.66 16.83
C PRO A 119 -3.52 5.01 15.84
N ASN A 120 -4.11 5.80 14.94
CA ASN A 120 -5.04 5.32 13.91
C ASN A 120 -4.34 4.98 12.58
N VAL A 121 -3.01 5.10 12.51
CA VAL A 121 -2.23 4.66 11.36
C VAL A 121 -1.58 3.34 11.73
N ASN A 122 -2.02 2.26 11.08
CA ASN A 122 -1.40 0.97 11.26
C ASN A 122 -0.06 0.94 10.50
N LEU A 123 1.01 0.56 11.21
CA LEU A 123 2.37 0.52 10.66
C LEU A 123 2.78 -0.93 10.41
N HIS A 124 2.93 -1.28 9.14
CA HIS A 124 3.42 -2.56 8.69
C HIS A 124 4.95 -2.52 8.62
N VAL A 125 5.62 -3.39 9.38
CA VAL A 125 7.09 -3.45 9.42
C VAL A 125 7.57 -4.68 8.68
N TYR A 126 8.40 -4.46 7.65
CA TYR A 126 9.00 -5.52 6.86
C TYR A 126 10.51 -5.56 7.07
N LYS A 127 11.03 -6.76 7.25
CA LYS A 127 12.45 -7.06 7.48
C LYS A 127 13.00 -7.94 6.35
N PRO A 128 14.34 -8.01 6.19
CA PRO A 128 14.97 -8.96 5.28
C PRO A 128 14.47 -10.38 5.53
N GLU A 129 14.19 -11.13 4.46
CA GLU A 129 13.54 -12.43 4.57
C GLU A 129 14.31 -13.41 5.47
N GLY A 130 13.60 -14.01 6.43
CA GLY A 130 14.10 -15.07 7.30
C GLY A 130 15.10 -14.62 8.37
N VAL A 131 15.28 -13.31 8.58
CA VAL A 131 16.14 -12.76 9.64
C VAL A 131 15.45 -11.60 10.34
N SER A 132 15.69 -11.45 11.64
CA SER A 132 15.06 -10.43 12.49
C SER A 132 16.05 -9.54 13.22
N THR A 133 17.33 -9.90 13.22
CA THR A 133 18.43 -9.19 13.90
C THR A 133 19.65 -9.02 13.01
N VAL A 134 20.50 -8.04 13.32
CA VAL A 134 21.80 -7.84 12.64
C VAL A 134 22.63 -9.11 12.67
N SER A 135 22.72 -9.79 13.82
CA SER A 135 23.50 -11.02 13.95
C SER A 135 23.02 -12.14 13.03
N GLU A 136 21.71 -12.30 12.84
CA GLU A 136 21.15 -13.29 11.90
C GLU A 136 21.40 -12.88 10.45
N PHE A 137 21.27 -11.59 10.13
CA PHE A 137 21.57 -11.05 8.80
C PHE A 137 23.03 -11.28 8.43
N GLU A 138 23.97 -10.96 9.31
CA GLU A 138 25.40 -11.15 9.10
C GLU A 138 25.77 -12.63 9.03
N ALA A 139 25.12 -13.49 9.82
CA ALA A 139 25.32 -14.95 9.73
C ALA A 139 24.85 -15.51 8.38
N LYS A 140 23.78 -14.95 7.79
CA LYS A 140 23.20 -15.41 6.53
C LYS A 140 23.91 -14.83 5.30
N HIS A 141 24.29 -13.56 5.34
CA HIS A 141 24.77 -12.82 4.16
C HIS A 141 26.21 -12.30 4.28
N GLY A 142 26.83 -12.37 5.46
CA GLY A 142 28.15 -11.82 5.75
C GLY A 142 28.10 -10.46 6.43
N ALA A 143 29.10 -10.19 7.28
CA ALA A 143 29.27 -8.91 7.95
C ALA A 143 29.61 -7.80 6.95
N GLU A 144 29.09 -6.59 7.23
CA GLU A 144 29.33 -5.40 6.40
C GLU A 144 29.06 -5.59 4.90
N LEU A 145 28.01 -6.34 4.54
CA LEU A 145 27.67 -6.68 3.16
C LEU A 145 27.66 -5.48 2.21
N TRP A 146 27.23 -4.31 2.69
CA TRP A 146 27.23 -3.07 1.91
C TRP A 146 28.62 -2.63 1.41
N LYS A 147 29.71 -3.15 1.99
CA LYS A 147 31.09 -2.92 1.53
C LYS A 147 31.56 -3.93 0.50
N THR A 148 31.06 -5.17 0.57
CA THR A 148 31.53 -6.28 -0.26
C THR A 148 30.64 -6.49 -1.48
N ASP A 149 29.34 -6.30 -1.34
CA ASP A 149 28.34 -6.39 -2.40
C ASP A 149 27.14 -5.46 -2.09
N ALA A 150 27.25 -4.21 -2.53
CA ALA A 150 26.25 -3.17 -2.26
C ALA A 150 24.90 -3.46 -2.96
N ASP A 151 24.94 -4.04 -4.16
CA ASP A 151 23.73 -4.37 -4.93
C ASP A 151 22.95 -5.49 -4.23
N LEU A 152 23.64 -6.52 -3.75
CA LEU A 152 23.01 -7.57 -2.97
C LEU A 152 22.45 -7.02 -1.65
N TYR A 153 23.20 -6.16 -0.94
CA TYR A 153 22.72 -5.51 0.28
C TYR A 153 21.43 -4.73 0.03
N ASP A 154 21.40 -3.85 -0.98
CA ASP A 154 20.21 -3.08 -1.30
C ASP A 154 19.03 -4.00 -1.66
N TRP A 155 19.29 -5.08 -2.38
CA TRP A 155 18.25 -6.04 -2.73
C TRP A 155 17.66 -6.73 -1.51
N VAL A 156 18.48 -7.39 -0.68
CA VAL A 156 17.98 -8.17 0.48
C VAL A 156 17.45 -7.28 1.60
N ALA A 157 18.01 -6.08 1.77
CA ALA A 157 17.64 -5.21 2.89
C ALA A 157 16.46 -4.29 2.58
N LYS A 158 16.20 -3.99 1.30
CA LYS A 158 15.22 -2.96 0.90
C LYS A 158 14.31 -3.41 -0.24
N VAL A 159 14.85 -3.93 -1.34
CA VAL A 159 14.03 -4.24 -2.53
C VAL A 159 13.11 -5.42 -2.29
N GLU A 160 13.64 -6.55 -1.83
CA GLU A 160 12.85 -7.76 -1.55
C GLU A 160 11.79 -7.47 -0.46
N PRO A 161 12.13 -6.87 0.70
CA PRO A 161 11.13 -6.57 1.72
C PRO A 161 10.03 -5.63 1.22
N ALA A 162 10.35 -4.67 0.36
CA ALA A 162 9.35 -3.79 -0.27
C ALA A 162 8.43 -4.55 -1.22
N GLN A 163 8.99 -5.39 -2.11
CA GLN A 163 8.21 -6.18 -3.06
C GLN A 163 7.26 -7.14 -2.34
N ARG A 164 7.75 -7.80 -1.29
CA ARG A 164 6.93 -8.68 -0.45
C ARG A 164 5.84 -7.90 0.28
N ALA A 165 6.15 -6.73 0.85
CA ALA A 165 5.14 -5.87 1.46
C ALA A 165 4.03 -5.50 0.48
N TYR A 166 4.38 -5.14 -0.76
CA TYR A 166 3.39 -4.77 -1.77
C TYR A 166 2.50 -5.94 -2.18
N SER A 167 3.08 -7.13 -2.28
CA SER A 167 2.33 -8.37 -2.56
C SER A 167 1.39 -8.75 -1.41
N ASP A 168 1.92 -8.84 -0.19
CA ASP A 168 1.16 -9.25 1.00
C ASP A 168 -0.01 -8.30 1.30
N LEU A 169 0.20 -7.00 1.10
CA LEU A 169 -0.78 -5.95 1.38
C LEU A 169 -1.66 -5.60 0.17
N SER A 170 -1.44 -6.24 -0.99
CA SER A 170 -2.15 -5.94 -2.24
C SER A 170 -2.16 -4.45 -2.58
N VAL A 171 -0.99 -3.82 -2.51
CA VAL A 171 -0.82 -2.39 -2.80
C VAL A 171 -1.20 -2.12 -4.26
N ALA A 172 -2.03 -1.09 -4.46
CA ALA A 172 -2.59 -0.70 -5.75
C ALA A 172 -1.58 -0.14 -6.77
#